data_AF-T1GY88-F1
#
_entry.id   AF-T1GY88-F1
#
_cell.length_a   1.000
_cell.length_b   1.000
_cell.length_c   1.000
_cell.angle_alpha   90.00
_cell.angle_beta   90.00
_cell.angle_gamma   90.00
#
_symmetry.space_group_name_H-M   'P 1'
#
loop_
_entity.id
_entity.type
_entity.pdbx_description
1 polymer ?
#
loop_
_entity_poly.entity_id
_entity_poly.type
_entity_poly.pdbx_seq_one_letter_code
_entity_poly.pdbx_strand_id
1 'polypeptide(L)'
;MNIIPIIHRLEQVSSDEHVGSLAENLLEALCTNDAAAKRVQEVRDFTRAEKKRLAMATREKQLDALGMRTNEKGQVTAKGSILQKIEKLREETGLTCFICREGYACQPSKVLGIYTFTKKTNVEDFEMKPRKTQGYTTVTHFNVVHVDCHSSAIRSSRGRDEWERASRDEWERASLQNANTRCNGLLPLWGPDIAEAVFTLAMQRHTTYMQESTQRCDISFGNSIHDLKLLLNRFAWEKSFHEDAGGGGPQSNMHLVPYLLFYSVYMLISSRSATREDKTLVTYLTTAPNEKWLECAYEVEGPLYLGVLSLAIHNLETWEKYKIAHMKRLLAIAQVRHVSPNVLCKALITSSDRTPKEYSVYKPYLMKNDEAMLKNTDKILSTFTDEFLPCTSFSEFCDVAGLYESIENPDEFLNELLNSLPSPSSSSSSG
;
A
#
# COMPACT_ATOMS: atom_id res chain seq x y z
N MET A 1 21.31 0.84 62.46
CA MET A 1 20.15 1.23 61.63
C MET A 1 20.34 0.66 60.24
N ASN A 2 19.43 -0.19 59.77
CA ASN A 2 19.57 -0.90 58.49
C ASN A 2 19.06 0.02 57.36
N ILE A 3 19.98 0.67 56.63
CA ILE A 3 19.67 1.71 55.63
C ILE A 3 19.20 1.15 54.28
N ILE A 4 19.49 -0.13 54.00
CA ILE A 4 19.18 -0.82 52.74
C ILE A 4 17.68 -0.74 52.37
N PRO A 5 16.71 -1.01 53.26
CA PRO A 5 15.29 -0.88 52.93
C PRO A 5 14.83 0.54 52.64
N ILE A 6 15.56 1.56 53.12
CA ILE A 6 15.25 2.97 52.86
C ILE A 6 15.71 3.33 51.45
N ILE A 7 16.94 2.95 51.10
CA ILE A 7 17.50 3.18 49.77
C ILE A 7 16.72 2.39 48.71
N HIS A 8 16.32 1.15 49.00
CA HIS A 8 15.47 0.37 48.10
C HIS A 8 14.10 1.03 47.86
N ARG A 9 13.53 1.77 48.82
CA ARG A 9 12.31 2.55 48.56
C ARG A 9 12.56 3.71 47.59
N LEU A 10 13.72 4.36 47.69
CA LEU A 10 14.12 5.44 46.78
C LEU A 10 14.40 4.93 45.37
N GLU A 11 14.97 3.73 45.23
CA GLU A 11 15.13 3.02 43.94
C GLU A 11 13.80 2.87 43.18
N GLN A 12 12.68 2.76 43.89
CA GLN A 12 11.35 2.59 43.28
C GLN A 12 10.67 3.92 42.89
N VAL A 13 11.29 5.07 43.14
CA VAL A 13 10.73 6.39 42.85
C VAL A 13 11.21 6.89 41.48
N SER A 14 10.28 7.13 40.55
CA SER A 14 10.58 7.86 39.32
C SER A 14 10.49 9.37 39.57
N SER A 15 11.62 10.07 39.46
CA SER A 15 11.71 11.53 39.62
C SER A 15 12.56 12.13 38.51
N ASP A 16 12.25 13.35 38.07
CA ASP A 16 13.03 14.09 37.06
C ASP A 16 14.50 14.33 37.48
N GLU A 17 14.78 14.31 38.78
CA GLU A 17 16.13 14.45 39.35
C GLU A 17 16.90 13.12 39.45
N HIS A 18 16.43 12.03 38.81
CA HIS A 18 17.11 10.74 38.72
C HIS A 18 17.47 10.07 40.08
N VAL A 19 16.73 10.40 41.15
CA VAL A 19 16.95 9.87 42.51
C VAL A 19 16.89 8.34 42.57
N GLY A 20 16.01 7.71 41.78
CA GLY A 20 15.90 6.26 41.68
C GLY A 20 17.17 5.59 41.15
N SER A 21 17.75 6.13 40.08
CA SER A 21 18.99 5.62 39.50
C SER A 21 20.21 5.81 40.42
N LEU A 22 20.26 6.91 41.17
CA LEU A 22 21.30 7.13 42.18
C LEU A 22 21.19 6.14 43.35
N ALA A 23 19.96 5.82 43.78
CA ALA A 23 19.71 4.82 44.80
C ALA A 23 20.03 3.40 44.32
N GLU A 24 19.76 3.09 43.05
CA GLU A 24 20.13 1.83 42.41
C GLU A 24 21.65 1.65 42.39
N ASN A 25 22.39 2.64 41.86
CA ASN A 25 23.85 2.62 41.80
C ASN A 25 24.49 2.46 43.19
N LEU A 26 23.91 3.11 44.21
CA LEU A 26 24.37 2.97 45.59
C LEU A 26 24.12 1.56 46.15
N LEU A 27 22.99 0.94 45.84
CA LEU A 27 22.71 -0.44 46.24
C LEU A 27 23.63 -1.44 45.53
N GLU A 28 23.96 -1.21 44.26
CA GLU A 28 24.93 -2.02 43.52
C GLU A 28 26.34 -1.88 44.09
N ALA A 29 26.77 -0.68 44.46
CA ALA A 29 28.05 -0.46 45.12
C ALA A 29 28.11 -1.18 46.48
N LEU A 30 27.02 -1.19 47.24
CA LEU A 30 26.91 -1.92 48.52
C LEU A 30 26.96 -3.45 48.34
N CYS A 31 26.57 -3.98 47.17
CA CYS A 31 26.65 -5.41 46.86
C CYS A 31 28.10 -5.93 46.69
N THR A 32 29.12 -5.07 46.73
CA THR A 32 30.52 -5.50 46.80
C THR A 32 30.88 -6.21 48.12
N ASN A 33 30.03 -6.08 49.14
CA ASN A 33 30.13 -6.83 50.39
C ASN A 33 29.06 -7.93 50.44
N ASP A 34 29.47 -9.19 50.64
CA ASP A 34 28.57 -10.36 50.61
C ASP A 34 27.40 -10.28 51.60
N ALA A 35 27.61 -9.73 52.79
CA ALA A 35 26.55 -9.60 53.79
C ALA A 35 25.51 -8.54 53.41
N ALA A 36 25.96 -7.45 52.79
CA ALA A 36 25.08 -6.41 52.26
C ALA A 36 24.36 -6.89 50.99
N ALA A 37 25.05 -7.59 50.08
CA ALA A 37 24.47 -8.16 48.86
C ALA A 37 23.31 -9.10 49.16
N LYS A 38 23.48 -10.02 50.12
CA LYS A 38 22.41 -10.93 50.56
C LYS A 38 21.20 -10.15 51.07
N ARG A 39 21.44 -9.06 51.82
CA ARG A 39 20.36 -8.25 52.39
C ARG A 39 19.63 -7.40 51.35
N VAL A 40 20.34 -6.86 50.36
CA VAL A 40 19.75 -6.16 49.22
C VAL A 40 18.86 -7.12 48.42
N GLN A 41 19.34 -8.33 48.18
CA GLN A 41 18.60 -9.36 47.45
C GLN A 41 17.31 -9.77 48.18
N GLU A 42 17.38 -10.03 49.49
CA GLU A 42 16.21 -10.35 50.32
C GLU A 42 15.13 -9.26 50.25
N VAL A 43 15.53 -7.98 50.27
CA VAL A 43 14.60 -6.85 50.19
C VAL A 43 14.00 -6.70 48.79
N ARG A 44 14.80 -6.89 47.72
CA ARG A 44 14.31 -6.87 46.33
C ARG A 44 13.34 -8.04 46.05
N ASP A 45 13.64 -9.23 46.55
CA ASP A 45 12.78 -10.41 46.39
C ASP A 45 11.47 -10.25 47.16
N PHE A 46 11.52 -9.70 48.38
CA PHE A 46 10.32 -9.36 49.15
C PHE A 46 9.43 -8.36 48.39
N THR A 47 10.02 -7.27 47.86
CA THR A 47 9.28 -6.28 47.05
C THR A 47 8.71 -6.89 45.77
N ARG A 48 9.45 -7.77 45.09
CA ARG A 48 8.98 -8.46 43.88
C ARG A 48 7.79 -9.37 44.19
N ALA A 49 7.86 -10.12 45.28
CA ALA A 49 6.76 -10.98 45.74
C ALA A 49 5.52 -10.15 46.09
N GLU A 50 5.69 -9.04 46.81
CA GLU A 50 4.57 -8.18 47.21
C GLU A 50 3.97 -7.41 46.03
N LYS A 51 4.78 -6.90 45.08
CA LYS A 51 4.30 -6.31 43.83
C LYS A 51 3.53 -7.33 42.99
N LYS A 52 4.01 -8.57 42.91
CA LYS A 52 3.29 -9.66 42.22
C LYS A 52 1.95 -9.96 42.89
N ARG A 53 1.90 -9.98 44.24
CA ARG A 53 0.66 -10.16 45.01
C ARG A 53 -0.33 -9.03 44.78
N LEU A 54 0.12 -7.78 44.82
CA LEU A 54 -0.71 -6.60 44.58
C LEU A 54 -1.20 -6.52 43.12
N ALA A 55 -0.35 -6.88 42.15
CA ALA A 55 -0.74 -6.97 40.75
C ALA A 55 -1.80 -8.06 40.52
N MET A 56 -1.65 -9.22 41.17
CA MET A 56 -2.66 -10.28 41.14
C MET A 56 -3.98 -9.84 41.78
N ALA A 57 -3.94 -9.17 42.94
CA ALA A 57 -5.15 -8.65 43.61
C ALA A 57 -5.83 -7.53 42.80
N THR A 58 -5.06 -6.68 42.11
CA THR A 58 -5.59 -5.64 41.22
C THR A 58 -6.22 -6.27 39.98
N ARG A 59 -5.57 -7.29 39.40
CA ARG A 59 -6.09 -8.08 38.29
C ARG A 59 -7.39 -8.79 38.69
N GLU A 60 -7.46 -9.37 39.88
CA GLU A 60 -8.65 -10.03 40.41
C GLU A 60 -9.81 -9.03 40.61
N LYS A 61 -9.54 -7.85 41.21
CA LYS A 61 -10.55 -6.78 41.32
C LYS A 61 -11.01 -6.24 39.97
N GLN A 62 -10.12 -6.10 38.99
CA GLN A 62 -10.47 -5.67 37.64
C GLN A 62 -11.30 -6.75 36.91
N LEU A 63 -10.95 -8.03 37.07
CA LEU A 63 -11.72 -9.15 36.53
C LEU A 63 -13.11 -9.26 37.15
N ASP A 64 -13.25 -9.00 38.45
CA ASP A 64 -14.55 -9.02 39.15
C ASP A 64 -15.42 -7.80 38.76
N ALA A 65 -14.82 -6.62 38.58
CA ALA A 65 -15.50 -5.45 37.98
C ALA A 65 -15.95 -5.69 36.53
N LEU A 66 -15.27 -6.58 35.81
CA LEU A 66 -15.61 -7.05 34.47
C LEU A 66 -16.52 -8.30 34.48
N GLY A 67 -17.00 -8.76 35.64
CA GLY A 67 -17.93 -9.89 35.75
C GLY A 67 -17.36 -11.27 35.40
N MET A 68 -16.03 -11.42 35.44
CA MET A 68 -15.31 -12.65 35.13
C MET A 68 -14.79 -13.31 36.42
N ARG A 69 -15.11 -14.59 36.65
CA ARG A 69 -14.60 -15.37 37.79
C ARG A 69 -13.55 -16.39 37.34
N THR A 70 -12.48 -16.51 38.11
CA THR A 70 -11.50 -17.60 38.01
C THR A 70 -11.93 -18.79 38.85
N ASN A 71 -11.87 -20.00 38.28
CA ASN A 71 -12.01 -21.23 39.05
C ASN A 71 -10.69 -21.60 39.78
N GLU A 72 -10.74 -22.58 40.68
CA GLU A 72 -9.59 -23.01 41.52
C GLU A 72 -8.39 -23.55 40.73
N LYS A 73 -8.53 -23.76 39.41
CA LYS A 73 -7.44 -24.15 38.50
C LYS A 73 -6.86 -22.98 37.69
N GLY A 74 -7.27 -21.74 37.99
CA GLY A 74 -6.81 -20.54 37.29
C GLY A 74 -7.46 -20.30 35.92
N GLN A 75 -8.49 -21.06 35.56
CA GLN A 75 -9.27 -20.85 34.34
C GLN A 75 -10.37 -19.82 34.58
N VAL A 76 -10.40 -18.78 33.75
CA VAL A 76 -11.46 -17.76 33.72
C VAL A 76 -12.68 -18.28 32.97
N THR A 77 -13.83 -18.36 33.64
CA THR A 77 -15.12 -18.67 33.01
C THR A 77 -16.02 -17.45 33.06
N ALA A 78 -16.37 -16.90 31.90
CA ALA A 78 -17.26 -15.76 31.78
C ALA A 78 -18.73 -16.20 31.81
N LYS A 79 -19.61 -15.42 32.46
CA LYS A 79 -21.07 -15.55 32.24
C LYS A 79 -21.39 -15.09 30.81
N GLY A 80 -22.11 -15.93 30.08
CA GLY A 80 -22.29 -15.88 28.62
C GLY A 80 -22.93 -14.64 27.96
N SER A 81 -23.06 -13.50 28.65
CA SER A 81 -23.50 -12.24 28.01
C SER A 81 -22.36 -11.28 27.67
N ILE A 82 -21.20 -11.42 28.33
CA ILE A 82 -20.01 -10.59 28.08
C ILE A 82 -19.16 -11.15 26.93
N LEU A 83 -19.09 -12.47 26.77
CA LEU A 83 -18.37 -13.08 25.65
C LEU A 83 -19.00 -12.67 24.30
N GLN A 84 -20.33 -12.57 24.20
CA GLN A 84 -21.01 -12.07 22.99
C GLN A 84 -20.81 -10.57 22.72
N LYS A 85 -20.48 -9.78 23.75
CA LYS A 85 -20.10 -8.36 23.59
C LYS A 85 -18.62 -8.20 23.24
N ILE A 86 -17.75 -9.09 23.71
CA ILE A 86 -16.33 -9.13 23.36
C ILE A 86 -16.11 -9.73 21.96
N GLU A 87 -16.91 -10.72 21.54
CA GLU A 87 -16.98 -11.17 20.13
C GLU A 87 -17.49 -10.08 19.17
N LYS A 88 -18.18 -9.05 19.70
CA LYS A 88 -18.57 -7.84 18.97
C LYS A 88 -17.58 -6.68 19.05
N LEU A 89 -16.56 -6.76 19.91
CA LEU A 89 -15.36 -5.93 19.78
C LEU A 89 -14.53 -6.54 18.65
N ARG A 90 -15.03 -6.42 17.42
CA ARG A 90 -14.20 -6.68 16.24
C ARG A 90 -12.99 -5.76 16.39
N GLU A 91 -11.79 -6.34 16.46
CA GLU A 91 -10.59 -5.58 16.16
C GLU A 91 -10.83 -4.90 14.82
N GLU A 92 -10.65 -3.57 14.76
CA GLU A 92 -10.89 -2.81 13.54
C GLU A 92 -9.80 -3.19 12.52
N THR A 93 -10.04 -4.28 11.80
CA THR A 93 -9.17 -4.76 10.74
C THR A 93 -9.49 -3.98 9.47
N GLY A 94 -8.81 -2.85 9.25
CA GLY A 94 -9.00 -2.08 8.02
C GLY A 94 -8.72 -0.59 8.17
N LEU A 95 -9.32 0.19 7.27
CA LEU A 95 -9.16 1.64 7.23
C LEU A 95 -9.94 2.29 8.38
N THR A 96 -9.23 3.06 9.20
CA THR A 96 -9.82 3.80 10.32
C THR A 96 -9.79 5.29 10.06
N CYS A 97 -10.81 6.01 10.51
CA CYS A 97 -10.81 7.46 10.46
C CYS A 97 -9.73 8.05 11.39
N PHE A 98 -8.89 8.93 10.85
CA PHE A 98 -7.82 9.59 11.61
C PHE A 98 -8.34 10.46 12.77
N ILE A 99 -9.57 10.99 12.64
CA ILE A 99 -10.19 11.89 13.62
C ILE A 99 -10.82 11.11 14.77
N CYS A 100 -11.71 10.15 14.51
CA CYS A 100 -12.44 9.42 15.56
C CYS A 100 -11.87 8.04 15.90
N ARG A 101 -10.88 7.55 15.12
CA ARG A 101 -10.24 6.23 15.28
C ARG A 101 -11.17 5.03 15.12
N GLU A 102 -12.34 5.24 14.52
CA GLU A 102 -13.30 4.20 14.16
C GLU A 102 -13.25 3.94 12.64
N GLY A 103 -13.38 2.68 12.23
CA GLY A 103 -13.52 2.29 10.82
C GLY A 103 -14.91 1.69 10.56
N TYR A 104 -15.00 0.81 9.56
CA TYR A 104 -16.27 0.22 9.15
C TYR A 104 -16.83 -0.79 10.16
N ALA A 105 -16.02 -1.39 11.04
CA ALA A 105 -16.56 -2.27 12.07
C ALA A 105 -17.47 -1.51 13.05
N CYS A 106 -17.12 -0.26 13.35
CA CYS A 106 -17.90 0.62 14.23
C CYS A 106 -18.87 1.53 13.46
N GLN A 107 -18.54 1.94 12.24
CA GLN A 107 -19.29 2.92 11.43
C GLN A 107 -19.56 2.39 10.00
N PRO A 108 -20.29 1.27 9.84
CA PRO A 108 -20.38 0.56 8.57
C PRO A 108 -21.07 1.35 7.44
N SER A 109 -21.94 2.30 7.80
CA SER A 109 -22.72 3.11 6.86
C SER A 109 -22.11 4.48 6.55
N LYS A 110 -20.98 4.85 7.19
CA LYS A 110 -20.35 6.16 6.98
C LYS A 110 -19.31 6.12 5.87
N VAL A 111 -19.33 7.11 4.99
CA VAL A 111 -18.33 7.23 3.91
C VAL A 111 -16.99 7.67 4.50
N LEU A 112 -15.97 6.82 4.34
CA LEU A 112 -14.57 7.20 4.50
C LEU A 112 -14.08 7.90 3.22
N GLY A 113 -13.12 8.79 3.35
CA GLY A 113 -12.44 9.45 2.26
C GLY A 113 -10.94 9.53 2.52
N ILE A 114 -10.14 9.28 1.49
CA ILE A 114 -8.68 9.48 1.52
C ILE A 114 -8.42 10.96 1.25
N TYR A 115 -7.62 11.63 2.08
CA TYR A 115 -7.15 12.96 1.76
C TYR A 115 -6.26 12.93 0.51
N THR A 116 -6.63 13.69 -0.50
CA THR A 116 -5.87 13.77 -1.76
C THR A 116 -5.37 15.19 -1.99
N PHE A 117 -4.23 15.30 -2.66
CA PHE A 117 -3.76 16.54 -3.26
C PHE A 117 -3.71 16.36 -4.77
N THR A 118 -4.56 17.09 -5.47
CA THR A 118 -4.66 17.05 -6.92
C THR A 118 -4.23 18.38 -7.50
N LYS A 119 -3.43 18.34 -8.57
CA LYS A 119 -3.04 19.53 -9.32
C LYS A 119 -3.19 19.33 -10.82
N LYS A 120 -3.32 20.43 -11.54
CA LYS A 120 -3.27 20.45 -13.00
C LYS A 120 -1.85 20.16 -13.50
N THR A 121 -1.74 19.36 -14.56
CA THR A 121 -0.45 19.05 -15.20
C THR A 121 -0.64 18.64 -16.67
N ASN A 122 0.46 18.60 -17.42
CA ASN A 122 0.47 17.98 -18.74
C ASN A 122 0.30 16.46 -18.60
N VAL A 123 -0.50 15.84 -19.48
CA VAL A 123 -0.72 14.39 -19.44
C VAL A 123 0.37 13.60 -20.15
N GLU A 124 1.11 14.21 -21.08
CA GLU A 124 2.19 13.56 -21.82
C GLU A 124 3.33 14.55 -22.09
N ASP A 125 4.52 14.23 -21.59
CA ASP A 125 5.70 15.09 -21.71
C ASP A 125 6.27 15.06 -23.13
N PHE A 126 6.10 13.95 -23.85
CA PHE A 126 6.53 13.80 -25.23
C PHE A 126 5.47 14.26 -26.24
N GLU A 127 4.37 14.89 -25.83
CA GLU A 127 3.41 15.44 -26.80
C GLU A 127 4.05 16.56 -27.61
N MET A 128 4.03 16.43 -28.94
CA MET A 128 4.70 17.35 -29.87
C MET A 128 3.86 18.60 -30.22
N LYS A 129 2.67 18.77 -29.63
CA LYS A 129 1.83 19.95 -29.87
C LYS A 129 2.38 21.18 -29.11
N PRO A 130 2.33 22.39 -29.69
CA PRO A 130 2.78 23.62 -29.01
C PRO A 130 2.08 23.88 -27.67
N ARG A 131 0.78 23.51 -27.60
CA ARG A 131 0.00 23.53 -26.36
C ARG A 131 -0.31 22.10 -25.96
N LYS A 132 0.37 21.62 -24.92
CA LYS A 132 0.19 20.27 -24.38
C LYS A 132 -1.19 20.12 -23.75
N THR A 133 -1.74 18.93 -23.91
CA THR A 133 -3.01 18.51 -23.34
C THR A 133 -2.90 18.51 -21.82
N GLN A 134 -3.85 19.20 -21.19
CA GLN A 134 -3.91 19.38 -19.75
C GLN A 134 -4.81 18.30 -19.15
N GLY A 135 -4.39 17.75 -18.02
CA GLY A 135 -5.18 16.89 -17.17
C GLY A 135 -4.82 17.19 -15.72
N TYR A 136 -4.83 16.17 -14.88
CA TYR A 136 -4.50 16.31 -13.47
C TYR A 136 -3.68 15.12 -12.97
N THR A 137 -3.01 15.32 -11.85
CA THR A 137 -2.32 14.27 -11.11
C THR A 137 -2.63 14.39 -9.63
N THR A 138 -2.79 13.25 -8.97
CA THR A 138 -3.19 13.13 -7.57
C THR A 138 -2.14 12.37 -6.76
N VAL A 139 -1.79 12.91 -5.60
CA VAL A 139 -0.92 12.27 -4.60
C VAL A 139 -1.57 12.29 -3.22
N THR A 140 -1.05 11.50 -2.28
CA THR A 140 -1.60 11.42 -0.92
C THR A 140 -0.57 11.06 0.16
N HIS A 141 -0.84 11.49 1.40
CA HIS A 141 -0.22 10.94 2.60
C HIS A 141 -0.88 9.63 3.07
N PHE A 142 -2.04 9.30 2.50
CA PHE A 142 -2.88 8.14 2.79
C PHE A 142 -3.55 8.19 4.18
N ASN A 143 -3.85 9.37 4.69
CA ASN A 143 -4.74 9.50 5.84
C ASN A 143 -6.20 9.41 5.39
N VAL A 144 -6.97 8.61 6.11
CA VAL A 144 -8.38 8.34 5.82
C VAL A 144 -9.24 8.97 6.90
N VAL A 145 -10.35 9.60 6.53
CA VAL A 145 -11.30 10.20 7.48
C VAL A 145 -12.74 9.93 7.06
N HIS A 146 -13.68 9.84 8.00
CA HIS A 146 -15.08 9.93 7.64
C HIS A 146 -15.35 11.31 7.04
N VAL A 147 -16.08 11.37 5.93
CA VAL A 147 -16.49 12.63 5.29
C VAL A 147 -17.25 13.52 6.28
N ASP A 148 -18.05 12.92 7.17
CA ASP A 148 -18.78 13.63 8.21
C ASP A 148 -17.88 14.14 9.35
N CYS A 149 -16.85 13.37 9.73
CA CYS A 149 -15.87 13.81 10.74
C CYS A 149 -15.06 14.99 10.21
N HIS A 150 -14.62 14.93 8.96
CA HIS A 150 -13.98 16.05 8.27
C HIS A 150 -14.91 17.28 8.27
N SER A 151 -16.13 17.12 7.75
CA SER A 151 -17.10 18.22 7.66
C SER A 151 -17.40 18.86 9.02
N SER A 152 -17.46 18.05 10.09
CA SER A 152 -17.70 18.53 11.45
C SER A 152 -16.49 19.27 12.01
N ALA A 153 -15.28 18.75 11.79
CA ALA A 153 -14.04 19.41 12.20
C ALA A 153 -13.88 20.79 11.54
N ILE A 154 -14.18 20.91 10.25
CA ILE A 154 -14.13 22.18 9.50
C ILE A 154 -15.22 23.17 9.97
N ARG A 155 -16.40 22.69 10.38
CA ARG A 155 -17.47 23.56 10.92
C ARG A 155 -17.15 24.06 12.33
N SER A 156 -16.64 23.20 13.20
CA SER A 156 -16.35 23.54 14.60
C SER A 156 -15.24 24.59 14.76
N SER A 157 -14.41 24.77 13.73
CA SER A 157 -13.35 25.77 13.72
C SER A 157 -13.79 27.16 13.21
N ARG A 158 -15.07 27.35 12.84
CA ARG A 158 -15.57 28.63 12.27
C ARG A 158 -16.12 29.59 13.35
N GLY A 159 -15.49 30.76 13.48
CA GLY A 159 -16.11 31.96 14.05
C GLY A 159 -17.16 32.55 13.09
N ARG A 160 -18.00 33.47 13.58
CA ARG A 160 -19.30 33.84 12.97
C ARG A 160 -19.26 34.62 11.63
N ASP A 161 -18.11 35.18 11.19
CA ASP A 161 -18.10 36.25 10.19
C ASP A 161 -17.15 36.07 8.98
N GLU A 162 -17.05 34.88 8.37
CA GLU A 162 -16.13 34.72 7.22
C GLU A 162 -16.53 33.65 6.19
N TRP A 163 -17.49 33.97 5.30
CA TRP A 163 -17.97 33.03 4.26
C TRP A 163 -17.09 33.02 2.99
N GLU A 164 -16.46 34.14 2.63
CA GLU A 164 -15.77 34.28 1.34
C GLU A 164 -14.29 33.83 1.36
N ARG A 165 -13.65 33.74 2.54
CA ARG A 165 -12.33 33.10 2.73
C ARG A 165 -12.40 31.58 2.94
N ALA A 166 -13.61 31.02 2.97
CA ALA A 166 -13.91 29.71 3.57
C ALA A 166 -13.36 28.47 2.85
N SER A 167 -13.12 28.50 1.54
CA SER A 167 -12.60 27.34 0.78
C SER A 167 -11.07 27.18 0.91
N ARG A 168 -10.33 28.28 1.02
CA ARG A 168 -8.86 28.24 1.20
C ARG A 168 -8.48 27.79 2.62
N ASP A 169 -9.30 28.19 3.61
CA ASP A 169 -9.15 27.84 5.03
C ASP A 169 -9.49 26.36 5.33
N GLU A 170 -10.45 25.75 4.61
CA GLU A 170 -10.82 24.34 4.81
C GLU A 170 -9.62 23.40 4.66
N TRP A 171 -8.89 23.56 3.56
CA TRP A 171 -7.80 22.66 3.19
C TRP A 171 -6.51 22.94 3.96
N GLU A 172 -6.28 24.19 4.34
CA GLU A 172 -5.21 24.54 5.28
C GLU A 172 -5.42 23.87 6.64
N ARG A 173 -6.66 23.87 7.14
CA ARG A 173 -7.04 23.18 8.39
C ARG A 173 -7.02 21.67 8.28
N ALA A 174 -7.50 21.13 7.17
CA ALA A 174 -7.46 19.70 6.89
C ALA A 174 -6.01 19.15 6.89
N SER A 175 -5.04 19.98 6.48
CA SER A 175 -3.62 19.58 6.50
C SER A 175 -3.12 19.19 7.90
N LEU A 176 -3.63 19.81 8.98
CA LEU A 176 -3.29 19.46 10.36
C LEU A 176 -3.73 18.03 10.72
N GLN A 177 -4.88 17.61 10.19
CA GLN A 177 -5.40 16.24 10.34
C GLN A 177 -4.75 15.27 9.34
N ASN A 178 -3.94 15.79 8.41
CA ASN A 178 -3.24 15.04 7.39
C ASN A 178 -1.71 15.06 7.61
N ALA A 179 -1.27 15.05 8.87
CA ALA A 179 0.15 15.09 9.25
C ALA A 179 0.93 16.26 8.63
N ASN A 180 0.32 17.45 8.61
CA ASN A 180 0.83 18.67 7.96
C ASN A 180 1.11 18.53 6.46
N THR A 181 0.53 17.51 5.81
CA THR A 181 0.61 17.33 4.35
C THR A 181 -0.56 18.05 3.68
N ARG A 182 -0.27 18.82 2.63
CA ARG A 182 -1.31 19.53 1.87
C ARG A 182 -2.31 18.54 1.27
N CYS A 183 -3.57 18.92 1.29
CA CYS A 183 -4.67 18.19 0.65
C CYS A 183 -5.67 19.22 0.12
N ASN A 184 -6.38 18.89 -0.94
CA ASN A 184 -7.40 19.76 -1.55
C ASN A 184 -8.62 18.96 -2.06
N GLY A 185 -8.76 17.74 -1.58
CA GLY A 185 -9.86 16.85 -1.90
C GLY A 185 -9.95 15.68 -0.94
N LEU A 186 -11.09 15.00 -1.01
CA LEU A 186 -11.34 13.72 -0.35
C LEU A 186 -11.80 12.74 -1.41
N LEU A 187 -11.05 11.66 -1.64
CA LEU A 187 -11.44 10.55 -2.52
C LEU A 187 -12.32 9.57 -1.72
N PRO A 188 -13.63 9.47 -2.01
CA PRO A 188 -14.56 8.64 -1.24
C PRO A 188 -14.30 7.15 -1.42
N LEU A 189 -14.57 6.38 -0.36
CA LEU A 189 -14.44 4.94 -0.33
C LEU A 189 -15.81 4.27 -0.20
N TRP A 190 -16.04 3.25 -1.02
CA TRP A 190 -17.27 2.46 -0.96
C TRP A 190 -17.11 1.35 0.08
N GLY A 191 -17.68 1.58 1.26
CA GLY A 191 -17.73 0.62 2.36
C GLY A 191 -18.87 -0.40 2.22
N PRO A 192 -18.87 -1.47 3.04
CA PRO A 192 -19.77 -2.61 2.89
C PRO A 192 -21.26 -2.27 3.01
N ASP A 193 -21.63 -1.40 3.95
CA ASP A 193 -23.04 -1.03 4.21
C ASP A 193 -23.36 0.41 3.76
N ILE A 194 -22.56 0.95 2.84
CA ILE A 194 -22.80 2.28 2.27
C ILE A 194 -23.81 2.17 1.12
N ALA A 195 -24.94 2.85 1.27
CA ALA A 195 -25.93 2.96 0.20
C ALA A 195 -25.36 3.73 -1.01
N GLU A 196 -25.65 3.22 -2.21
CA GLU A 196 -25.17 3.79 -3.49
C GLU A 196 -25.47 5.29 -3.64
N ALA A 197 -26.64 5.76 -3.20
CA ALA A 197 -27.01 7.16 -3.26
C ALA A 197 -26.09 8.06 -2.39
N VAL A 198 -25.68 7.56 -1.22
CA VAL A 198 -24.77 8.28 -0.31
C VAL A 198 -23.37 8.33 -0.91
N PHE A 199 -22.90 7.21 -1.46
CA PHE A 199 -21.61 7.14 -2.14
C PHE A 199 -21.56 8.06 -3.37
N THR A 200 -22.62 8.05 -4.20
CA THR A 200 -22.74 8.91 -5.39
C THR A 200 -22.66 10.39 -5.03
N LEU A 201 -23.34 10.81 -3.95
CA LEU A 201 -23.26 12.19 -3.47
C LEU A 201 -21.84 12.57 -3.02
N ALA A 202 -21.13 11.66 -2.34
CA ALA A 202 -19.74 11.88 -1.97
C ALA A 202 -18.84 12.00 -3.21
N MET A 203 -19.07 11.17 -4.24
CA MET A 203 -18.34 11.23 -5.52
C MET A 203 -18.58 12.53 -6.29
N GLN A 204 -19.79 13.07 -6.23
CA GLN A 204 -20.10 14.39 -6.80
C GLN A 204 -19.31 15.51 -6.11
N ARG A 205 -19.24 15.49 -4.77
CA ARG A 205 -18.40 16.44 -4.02
C ARG A 205 -16.92 16.31 -4.37
N HIS A 206 -16.41 15.08 -4.47
CA HIS A 206 -15.05 14.81 -4.92
C HIS A 206 -14.77 15.45 -6.29
N THR A 207 -15.69 15.28 -7.24
CA THR A 207 -15.59 15.90 -8.58
C THR A 207 -15.51 17.42 -8.49
N THR A 208 -16.30 18.06 -7.61
CA THR A 208 -16.22 19.50 -7.38
C THR A 208 -14.85 19.93 -6.84
N TYR A 209 -14.30 19.22 -5.84
CA TYR A 209 -12.96 19.49 -5.32
C TYR A 209 -11.88 19.39 -6.40
N MET A 210 -11.99 18.37 -7.26
CA MET A 210 -11.08 18.18 -8.40
C MET A 210 -11.19 19.35 -9.40
N GLN A 211 -12.41 19.78 -9.74
CA GLN A 211 -12.62 20.92 -10.64
C GLN A 211 -12.05 22.22 -10.06
N GLU A 212 -12.22 22.47 -8.77
CA GLU A 212 -11.69 23.67 -8.11
C GLU A 212 -10.16 23.67 -8.06
N SER A 213 -9.55 22.56 -7.64
CA SER A 213 -8.10 22.41 -7.49
C SER A 213 -7.33 22.41 -8.82
N THR A 214 -7.98 22.01 -9.91
CA THR A 214 -7.33 21.84 -11.23
C THR A 214 -7.64 22.97 -12.22
N GLN A 215 -8.15 24.11 -11.77
CA GLN A 215 -8.59 25.21 -12.64
C GLN A 215 -9.64 24.76 -13.67
N ARG A 216 -10.59 23.94 -13.22
CA ARG A 216 -11.70 23.35 -13.99
C ARG A 216 -11.21 22.51 -15.17
N CYS A 217 -10.19 21.67 -14.95
CA CYS A 217 -9.90 20.59 -15.89
C CYS A 217 -11.12 19.65 -16.02
N ASP A 218 -11.24 19.05 -17.19
CA ASP A 218 -12.29 18.06 -17.46
C ASP A 218 -12.11 16.83 -16.56
N ILE A 219 -13.17 16.43 -15.84
CA ILE A 219 -13.17 15.27 -14.96
C ILE A 219 -13.89 14.12 -15.68
N SER A 220 -13.15 13.47 -16.57
CA SER A 220 -13.63 12.37 -17.41
C SER A 220 -12.90 11.07 -17.12
N PHE A 221 -13.45 9.96 -17.63
CA PHE A 221 -12.81 8.64 -17.57
C PHE A 221 -11.38 8.69 -18.12
N GLY A 222 -11.16 9.30 -19.28
CA GLY A 222 -9.82 9.41 -19.88
C GLY A 222 -8.82 10.15 -18.99
N ASN A 223 -9.22 11.26 -18.38
CA ASN A 223 -8.35 11.97 -17.44
C ASN A 223 -8.09 11.18 -16.15
N SER A 224 -9.01 10.34 -15.69
CA SER A 224 -8.76 9.45 -14.54
C SER A 224 -7.70 8.38 -14.84
N ILE A 225 -7.68 7.85 -16.06
CA ILE A 225 -6.63 6.92 -16.52
C ILE A 225 -5.30 7.67 -16.68
N HIS A 226 -5.31 8.91 -17.14
CA HIS A 226 -4.11 9.76 -17.12
C HIS A 226 -3.59 10.01 -15.71
N ASP A 227 -4.44 10.25 -14.72
CA ASP A 227 -4.03 10.43 -13.34
C ASP A 227 -3.28 9.20 -12.82
N LEU A 228 -3.88 8.01 -12.96
CA LEU A 228 -3.23 6.75 -12.60
C LEU A 228 -1.94 6.51 -13.40
N LYS A 229 -1.92 6.82 -14.69
CA LYS A 229 -0.70 6.77 -15.53
C LYS A 229 0.41 7.66 -14.98
N LEU A 230 0.10 8.89 -14.61
CA LEU A 230 1.08 9.85 -14.10
C LEU A 230 1.61 9.43 -12.73
N LEU A 231 0.75 8.85 -11.88
CA LEU A 231 1.16 8.28 -10.61
C LEU A 231 2.14 7.12 -10.80
N LEU A 232 1.81 6.15 -11.67
CA LEU A 232 2.70 5.01 -11.97
C LEU A 232 4.00 5.45 -12.68
N ASN A 233 3.93 6.48 -13.54
CA ASN A 233 5.13 7.10 -14.11
C ASN A 233 6.02 7.70 -13.01
N ARG A 234 5.45 8.24 -11.92
CA ARG A 234 6.26 8.83 -10.84
C ARG A 234 7.10 7.76 -10.15
N PHE A 235 6.55 6.57 -9.89
CA PHE A 235 7.29 5.40 -9.40
C PHE A 235 8.38 4.98 -10.37
N ALA A 236 8.00 4.70 -11.61
CA ALA A 236 8.89 4.17 -12.63
C ALA A 236 10.08 5.08 -12.98
N TRP A 237 9.92 6.41 -12.86
CA TRP A 237 10.98 7.39 -13.08
C TRP A 237 11.63 7.88 -11.77
N GLU A 238 11.35 7.22 -10.64
CA GLU A 238 11.92 7.52 -9.32
C GLU A 238 11.76 9.01 -8.94
N LYS A 239 10.63 9.61 -9.34
CA LYS A 239 10.32 11.03 -9.11
C LYS A 239 9.77 11.23 -7.69
N SER A 240 10.06 12.37 -7.09
CA SER A 240 9.62 12.68 -5.72
C SER A 240 8.10 12.83 -5.61
N PHE A 241 7.51 12.26 -4.55
CA PHE A 241 6.10 12.47 -4.18
C PHE A 241 5.92 13.67 -3.24
N HIS A 242 6.99 14.10 -2.57
CA HIS A 242 6.98 15.17 -1.58
C HIS A 242 6.84 16.56 -2.21
N GLU A 243 7.38 16.77 -3.41
CA GLU A 243 7.43 18.08 -4.10
C GLU A 243 6.05 18.76 -4.21
N ASP A 244 4.98 17.96 -4.32
CA ASP A 244 3.64 18.48 -4.53
C ASP A 244 2.88 18.73 -3.23
N ALA A 245 2.77 17.72 -2.37
CA ALA A 245 1.94 17.83 -1.17
C ALA A 245 2.71 18.25 0.08
N GLY A 246 4.05 18.26 0.05
CA GLY A 246 4.88 18.46 1.24
C GLY A 246 4.87 17.25 2.20
N GLY A 247 4.45 16.08 1.72
CA GLY A 247 4.35 14.85 2.49
C GLY A 247 3.73 13.71 1.67
N GLY A 248 3.76 12.48 2.23
CA GLY A 248 3.33 11.26 1.52
C GLY A 248 4.45 10.67 0.67
N GLY A 249 5.05 9.57 1.14
CA GLY A 249 6.13 8.87 0.45
C GLY A 249 5.63 7.89 -0.62
N PRO A 250 6.53 7.13 -1.26
CA PRO A 250 6.19 6.08 -2.22
C PRO A 250 5.13 5.11 -1.67
N GLN A 251 5.33 4.61 -0.44
CA GLN A 251 4.41 3.69 0.22
C GLN A 251 2.98 4.25 0.31
N SER A 252 2.80 5.49 0.79
CA SER A 252 1.47 6.14 0.88
C SER A 252 0.79 6.22 -0.49
N ASN A 253 1.55 6.57 -1.52
CA ASN A 253 1.02 6.74 -2.87
C ASN A 253 0.75 5.41 -3.58
N MET A 254 1.43 4.32 -3.21
CA MET A 254 1.09 3.01 -3.76
C MET A 254 -0.20 2.46 -3.19
N HIS A 255 -0.48 2.74 -1.91
CA HIS A 255 -1.79 2.42 -1.35
C HIS A 255 -2.93 3.15 -2.08
N LEU A 256 -2.66 4.31 -2.71
CA LEU A 256 -3.65 5.07 -3.49
C LEU A 256 -4.01 4.40 -4.84
N VAL A 257 -3.08 3.67 -5.46
CA VAL A 257 -3.24 3.04 -6.79
C VAL A 257 -4.57 2.27 -6.95
N PRO A 258 -4.94 1.32 -6.06
CA PRO A 258 -6.20 0.59 -6.20
C PRO A 258 -7.44 1.50 -6.11
N TYR A 259 -7.38 2.60 -5.37
CA TYR A 259 -8.50 3.53 -5.23
C TYR A 259 -8.65 4.45 -6.44
N LEU A 260 -7.55 4.87 -7.07
CA LEU A 260 -7.63 5.57 -8.36
C LEU A 260 -8.12 4.64 -9.47
N LEU A 261 -7.68 3.38 -9.49
CA LEU A 261 -8.20 2.39 -10.43
C LEU A 261 -9.70 2.17 -10.23
N PHE A 262 -10.14 2.00 -8.98
CA PHE A 262 -11.56 1.91 -8.63
C PHE A 262 -12.34 3.15 -9.11
N TYR A 263 -11.80 4.35 -8.88
CA TYR A 263 -12.41 5.59 -9.37
C TYR A 263 -12.53 5.61 -10.90
N SER A 264 -11.49 5.19 -11.62
CA SER A 264 -11.54 5.06 -13.09
C SER A 264 -12.61 4.07 -13.54
N VAL A 265 -12.71 2.90 -12.90
CA VAL A 265 -13.74 1.90 -13.22
C VAL A 265 -15.14 2.43 -12.92
N TYR A 266 -15.33 3.14 -11.81
CA TYR A 266 -16.59 3.81 -11.48
C TYR A 266 -17.01 4.81 -12.59
N MET A 267 -16.06 5.62 -13.08
CA MET A 267 -16.29 6.56 -14.17
C MET A 267 -16.56 5.86 -15.52
N LEU A 268 -15.88 4.72 -15.77
CA LEU A 268 -16.09 3.89 -16.97
C LEU A 268 -17.52 3.35 -17.04
N ILE A 269 -18.00 2.79 -15.92
CA ILE A 269 -19.36 2.25 -15.81
C ILE A 269 -20.39 3.39 -15.96
N SER A 270 -20.16 4.51 -15.27
CA SER A 270 -21.04 5.68 -15.30
C SER A 270 -21.18 6.27 -16.71
N SER A 271 -20.09 6.30 -17.48
CA SER A 271 -20.07 6.82 -18.86
C SER A 271 -20.49 5.81 -19.92
N ARG A 272 -20.68 4.53 -19.54
CA ARG A 272 -21.04 3.42 -20.44
C ARG A 272 -20.10 3.25 -21.64
N SER A 273 -18.81 3.60 -21.47
CA SER A 273 -17.83 3.56 -22.56
C SER A 273 -17.01 2.27 -22.65
N ALA A 274 -17.19 1.31 -21.74
CA ALA A 274 -16.39 0.08 -21.65
C ALA A 274 -16.19 -0.64 -22.99
N THR A 275 -17.26 -0.86 -23.77
CA THR A 275 -17.18 -1.53 -25.08
C THR A 275 -16.35 -0.75 -26.11
N ARG A 276 -16.37 0.58 -26.06
CA ARG A 276 -15.56 1.43 -26.96
C ARG A 276 -14.09 1.29 -26.60
N GLU A 277 -13.78 1.42 -25.31
CA GLU A 277 -12.41 1.36 -24.80
C GLU A 277 -11.78 -0.03 -25.00
N ASP A 278 -12.56 -1.10 -24.83
CA ASP A 278 -12.14 -2.48 -25.14
C ASP A 278 -11.75 -2.64 -26.63
N LYS A 279 -12.58 -2.14 -27.55
CA LYS A 279 -12.25 -2.14 -28.99
C LYS A 279 -10.98 -1.37 -29.29
N THR A 280 -10.77 -0.23 -28.64
CA THR A 280 -9.54 0.56 -28.75
C THR A 280 -8.32 -0.26 -28.29
N LEU A 281 -8.40 -0.93 -27.13
CA LEU A 281 -7.35 -1.80 -26.61
C LEU A 281 -7.05 -2.96 -27.55
N VAL A 282 -8.06 -3.70 -27.99
CA VAL A 282 -7.88 -4.84 -28.90
C VAL A 282 -7.23 -4.40 -30.21
N THR A 283 -7.65 -3.28 -30.78
CA THR A 283 -7.04 -2.71 -32.00
C THR A 283 -5.57 -2.38 -31.76
N TYR A 284 -5.27 -1.71 -30.65
CA TYR A 284 -3.89 -1.39 -30.26
C TYR A 284 -3.02 -2.65 -30.09
N LEU A 285 -3.53 -3.71 -29.45
CA LEU A 285 -2.77 -4.91 -29.15
C LEU A 285 -2.55 -5.83 -30.34
N THR A 286 -3.47 -5.83 -31.30
CA THR A 286 -3.42 -6.72 -32.46
C THR A 286 -2.81 -6.07 -33.70
N THR A 287 -2.67 -4.74 -33.73
CA THR A 287 -2.05 -4.03 -34.85
C THR A 287 -0.57 -4.41 -34.99
N ALA A 288 -0.20 -4.99 -36.14
CA ALA A 288 1.18 -5.33 -36.47
C ALA A 288 2.10 -4.08 -36.52
N PRO A 289 3.42 -4.24 -36.30
CA PRO A 289 4.39 -3.15 -36.40
C PRO A 289 4.28 -2.34 -37.70
N ASN A 290 4.12 -1.03 -37.57
CA ASN A 290 4.03 -0.06 -38.68
C ASN A 290 4.41 1.33 -38.18
N GLU A 291 4.34 2.35 -39.04
CA GLU A 291 4.68 3.74 -38.69
C GLU A 291 3.90 4.27 -37.47
N LYS A 292 2.65 3.82 -37.25
CA LYS A 292 1.85 4.23 -36.09
C LYS A 292 2.43 3.76 -34.76
N TRP A 293 3.27 2.72 -34.74
CA TRP A 293 4.02 2.33 -33.53
C TRP A 293 5.04 3.39 -33.12
N LEU A 294 5.56 4.16 -34.07
CA LEU A 294 6.52 5.24 -33.83
C LEU A 294 5.79 6.52 -33.46
N GLU A 295 4.70 6.83 -34.16
CA GLU A 295 3.88 8.03 -33.90
C GLU A 295 3.23 8.01 -32.51
N CYS A 296 2.75 6.84 -32.05
CA CYS A 296 2.12 6.72 -30.74
C CYS A 296 3.07 6.95 -29.54
N ALA A 297 4.38 7.07 -29.80
CA ALA A 297 5.34 7.51 -28.79
C ALA A 297 5.09 8.95 -28.32
N TYR A 298 4.35 9.76 -29.08
CA TYR A 298 4.09 11.17 -28.78
C TYR A 298 2.61 11.47 -28.54
N GLU A 299 1.75 10.45 -28.58
CA GLU A 299 0.32 10.60 -28.37
C GLU A 299 -0.05 10.56 -26.89
N VAL A 300 -1.03 11.37 -26.50
CA VAL A 300 -1.52 11.44 -25.12
C VAL A 300 -2.13 10.10 -24.68
N GLU A 301 -2.87 9.44 -25.58
CA GLU A 301 -3.45 8.10 -25.45
C GLU A 301 -2.53 7.00 -26.03
N GLY A 302 -1.21 7.20 -25.95
CA GLY A 302 -0.22 6.23 -26.41
C GLY A 302 -0.04 5.01 -25.49
N PRO A 303 1.00 4.18 -25.71
CA PRO A 303 1.20 2.91 -25.01
C PRO A 303 1.22 2.99 -23.47
N LEU A 304 1.72 4.11 -22.91
CA LEU A 304 1.72 4.33 -21.47
C LEU A 304 0.31 4.51 -20.90
N TYR A 305 -0.60 5.11 -21.65
CA TYR A 305 -2.02 5.25 -21.29
C TYR A 305 -2.74 3.92 -21.49
N LEU A 306 -2.56 3.29 -22.65
CA LEU A 306 -3.23 2.03 -22.99
C LEU A 306 -2.82 0.87 -22.07
N GLY A 307 -1.59 0.87 -21.56
CA GLY A 307 -1.16 -0.08 -20.52
C GLY A 307 -1.83 0.13 -19.16
N VAL A 308 -2.28 1.33 -18.84
CA VAL A 308 -3.06 1.60 -17.61
C VAL A 308 -4.54 1.35 -17.86
N LEU A 309 -5.05 1.71 -19.05
CA LEU A 309 -6.40 1.40 -19.48
C LEU A 309 -6.70 -0.10 -19.41
N SER A 310 -5.72 -0.96 -19.77
CA SER A 310 -5.89 -2.41 -19.63
C SER A 310 -6.15 -2.87 -18.21
N LEU A 311 -5.66 -2.16 -17.17
CA LEU A 311 -5.96 -2.51 -15.77
C LEU A 311 -7.43 -2.31 -15.42
N ALA A 312 -8.10 -1.37 -16.09
CA ALA A 312 -9.51 -1.07 -15.87
C ALA A 312 -10.47 -1.96 -16.70
N ILE A 313 -9.97 -2.65 -17.72
CA ILE A 313 -10.80 -3.37 -18.71
C ILE A 313 -10.49 -4.85 -18.79
N HIS A 314 -9.21 -5.24 -18.83
CA HIS A 314 -8.85 -6.64 -18.99
C HIS A 314 -8.99 -7.40 -17.67
N ASN A 315 -9.56 -8.60 -17.76
CA ASN A 315 -9.43 -9.61 -16.72
C ASN A 315 -8.04 -10.29 -16.80
N LEU A 316 -7.76 -11.17 -15.84
CA LEU A 316 -6.47 -11.87 -15.76
C LEU A 316 -6.15 -12.66 -17.03
N GLU A 317 -7.11 -13.39 -17.59
CA GLU A 317 -6.92 -14.19 -18.81
C GLU A 317 -6.55 -13.32 -20.02
N THR A 318 -7.26 -12.20 -20.21
CA THR A 318 -7.01 -11.25 -21.29
C THR A 318 -5.66 -10.56 -21.11
N TRP A 319 -5.30 -10.23 -19.88
CA TRP A 319 -3.97 -9.70 -19.55
C TRP A 319 -2.87 -10.70 -19.91
N GLU A 320 -2.98 -11.95 -19.49
CA GLU A 320 -2.00 -13.00 -19.77
C GLU A 320 -1.79 -13.20 -21.27
N LYS A 321 -2.86 -13.14 -22.05
CA LYS A 321 -2.81 -13.19 -23.52
C LYS A 321 -2.04 -12.03 -24.15
N TYR A 322 -2.16 -10.81 -23.61
CA TYR A 322 -1.68 -9.59 -24.26
C TYR A 322 -0.50 -8.89 -23.57
N LYS A 323 -0.02 -9.36 -22.41
CA LYS A 323 1.08 -8.73 -21.66
C LYS A 323 2.35 -8.52 -22.49
N ILE A 324 2.69 -9.48 -23.35
CA ILE A 324 3.85 -9.38 -24.25
C ILE A 324 3.62 -8.32 -25.35
N ALA A 325 2.39 -8.15 -25.83
CA ALA A 325 2.07 -7.10 -26.79
C ALA A 325 2.21 -5.70 -26.17
N HIS A 326 1.74 -5.50 -24.93
CA HIS A 326 2.01 -4.27 -24.17
C HIS A 326 3.52 -4.03 -24.00
N MET A 327 4.27 -5.06 -23.59
CA MET A 327 5.73 -4.94 -23.39
C MET A 327 6.45 -4.52 -24.68
N LYS A 328 6.13 -5.14 -25.82
CA LYS A 328 6.71 -4.78 -27.13
C LYS A 328 6.47 -3.31 -27.47
N ARG A 329 5.26 -2.79 -27.19
CA ARG A 329 4.89 -1.39 -27.43
C ARG A 329 5.65 -0.43 -26.52
N LEU A 330 5.83 -0.78 -25.25
CA LEU A 330 6.59 0.00 -24.27
C LEU A 330 8.08 0.10 -24.66
N LEU A 331 8.68 -1.02 -25.08
CA LEU A 331 10.06 -1.04 -25.59
C LEU A 331 10.22 -0.19 -26.86
N ALA A 332 9.25 -0.26 -27.78
CA ALA A 332 9.27 0.53 -29.00
C ALA A 332 9.25 2.05 -28.70
N ILE A 333 8.37 2.52 -27.82
CA ILE A 333 8.34 3.96 -27.49
C ILE A 333 9.57 4.40 -26.70
N ALA A 334 10.17 3.53 -25.87
CA ALA A 334 11.41 3.83 -25.18
C ALA A 334 12.55 4.07 -26.18
N GLN A 335 12.69 3.18 -27.18
CA GLN A 335 13.65 3.35 -28.28
C GLN A 335 13.42 4.66 -29.02
N VAL A 336 12.18 4.89 -29.47
CA VAL A 336 11.80 6.05 -30.28
C VAL A 336 12.05 7.35 -29.54
N ARG A 337 11.65 7.45 -28.28
CA ARG A 337 11.85 8.65 -27.45
C ARG A 337 13.31 8.90 -27.14
N HIS A 338 14.15 7.87 -27.09
CA HIS A 338 15.60 8.03 -26.93
C HIS A 338 16.27 8.51 -28.22
N VAL A 339 15.91 7.94 -29.37
CA VAL A 339 16.47 8.29 -30.68
C VAL A 339 15.98 9.67 -31.16
N SER A 340 14.73 10.01 -30.87
CA SER A 340 14.07 11.24 -31.35
C SER A 340 13.24 11.88 -30.24
N PRO A 341 13.87 12.51 -29.23
CA PRO A 341 13.17 13.03 -28.05
C PRO A 341 12.26 14.22 -28.34
N ASN A 342 12.64 15.07 -29.30
CA ASN A 342 12.00 16.37 -29.56
C ASN A 342 11.45 16.51 -30.99
N VAL A 343 11.44 15.42 -31.76
CA VAL A 343 10.99 15.41 -33.16
C VAL A 343 10.18 14.15 -33.38
N LEU A 344 9.08 14.27 -34.13
CA LEU A 344 8.26 13.13 -34.51
C LEU A 344 9.09 12.11 -35.31
N CYS A 345 9.28 10.92 -34.74
CA CYS A 345 9.93 9.81 -35.41
C CYS A 345 8.94 9.10 -36.34
N LYS A 346 9.16 9.17 -37.66
CA LYS A 346 8.39 8.42 -38.66
C LYS A 346 9.09 7.13 -39.12
N ALA A 347 10.39 7.01 -38.88
CA ALA A 347 11.18 5.83 -39.19
C ALA A 347 12.46 5.80 -38.35
N LEU A 348 12.92 4.59 -38.01
CA LEU A 348 14.29 4.35 -37.53
C LEU A 348 15.17 4.15 -38.77
N ILE A 349 15.86 5.22 -39.18
CA ILE A 349 16.51 5.34 -40.51
C ILE A 349 17.92 4.76 -40.46
N THR A 350 18.69 5.07 -39.42
CA THR A 350 20.07 4.60 -39.31
C THR A 350 20.13 3.20 -38.74
N SER A 351 21.22 2.46 -39.03
CA SER A 351 21.49 1.18 -38.37
C SER A 351 21.60 1.34 -36.86
N SER A 352 22.18 2.44 -36.40
CA SER A 352 22.25 2.81 -34.97
C SER A 352 20.87 3.04 -34.35
N ASP A 353 19.89 3.58 -35.08
CA ASP A 353 18.53 3.78 -34.55
C ASP A 353 17.84 2.45 -34.23
N ARG A 354 18.25 1.37 -34.90
CA ARG A 354 17.71 0.02 -34.76
C ARG A 354 18.49 -0.86 -33.80
N THR A 355 19.65 -0.42 -33.32
CA THR A 355 20.39 -1.16 -32.30
C THR A 355 19.76 -0.96 -30.92
N PRO A 356 19.66 -2.03 -30.11
CA PRO A 356 19.29 -1.92 -28.71
C PRO A 356 20.17 -0.89 -27.99
N LYS A 357 19.56 -0.09 -27.13
CA LYS A 357 20.24 0.89 -26.27
C LYS A 357 20.56 0.28 -24.90
N GLU A 358 21.24 1.05 -24.07
CA GLU A 358 21.48 0.67 -22.68
C GLU A 358 20.17 0.35 -21.96
N TYR A 359 20.19 -0.64 -21.06
CA TYR A 359 18.99 -1.08 -20.34
C TYR A 359 18.31 0.06 -19.56
N SER A 360 19.08 1.05 -19.10
CA SER A 360 18.58 2.26 -18.44
C SER A 360 17.57 3.06 -19.27
N VAL A 361 17.62 2.96 -20.61
CA VAL A 361 16.65 3.58 -21.53
C VAL A 361 15.28 2.90 -21.43
N TYR A 362 15.26 1.58 -21.25
CA TYR A 362 14.03 0.78 -21.21
C TYR A 362 13.48 0.62 -19.79
N LYS A 363 14.36 0.61 -18.78
CA LYS A 363 14.04 0.34 -17.36
C LYS A 363 12.77 1.09 -16.88
N PRO A 364 12.62 2.42 -17.03
CA PRO A 364 11.42 3.13 -16.57
C PRO A 364 10.13 2.69 -17.28
N TYR A 365 10.21 2.28 -18.54
CA TYR A 365 9.02 1.83 -19.27
C TYR A 365 8.54 0.44 -18.84
N LEU A 366 9.43 -0.36 -18.24
CA LEU A 366 9.15 -1.70 -17.73
C LEU A 366 8.78 -1.70 -16.24
N MET A 367 9.24 -0.70 -15.48
CA MET A 367 9.03 -0.59 -14.03
C MET A 367 7.67 -0.05 -13.60
N LYS A 368 6.69 0.07 -14.51
CA LYS A 368 5.32 0.48 -14.16
C LYS A 368 4.55 -0.49 -13.26
N ASN A 369 5.20 -1.55 -12.80
CA ASN A 369 4.69 -2.56 -11.88
C ASN A 369 5.78 -2.97 -10.86
N ASP A 370 6.53 -2.01 -10.34
CA ASP A 370 7.69 -2.24 -9.50
C ASP A 370 7.36 -2.45 -8.01
N GLU A 371 6.41 -1.72 -7.41
CA GLU A 371 6.21 -1.85 -5.95
C GLU A 371 5.50 -3.15 -5.52
N ALA A 372 4.58 -3.68 -6.32
CA ALA A 372 3.99 -5.01 -6.08
C ALA A 372 4.99 -6.13 -6.39
N MET A 373 5.91 -5.92 -7.34
CA MET A 373 6.99 -6.85 -7.61
C MET A 373 8.09 -6.78 -6.55
N LEU A 374 8.46 -5.61 -6.03
CA LEU A 374 9.40 -5.45 -4.91
C LEU A 374 8.85 -6.11 -3.64
N LYS A 375 7.59 -5.84 -3.27
CA LYS A 375 6.93 -6.48 -2.11
C LYS A 375 6.84 -8.00 -2.23
N ASN A 376 6.69 -8.52 -3.45
CA ASN A 376 6.69 -9.97 -3.70
C ASN A 376 8.11 -10.54 -3.90
N THR A 377 9.10 -9.74 -4.30
CA THR A 377 10.49 -10.18 -4.53
C THR A 377 11.16 -10.52 -3.20
N ASP A 378 10.90 -9.77 -2.14
CA ASP A 378 11.39 -10.11 -0.80
C ASP A 378 10.83 -11.45 -0.33
N LYS A 379 9.53 -11.70 -0.59
CA LYS A 379 8.86 -12.97 -0.27
C LYS A 379 9.35 -14.13 -1.16
N ILE A 380 9.59 -13.88 -2.44
CA ILE A 380 10.12 -14.89 -3.38
C ILE A 380 11.57 -15.21 -3.06
N LEU A 381 12.39 -14.22 -2.71
CA LEU A 381 13.78 -14.41 -2.32
C LEU A 381 13.89 -15.13 -0.98
N SER A 382 13.03 -14.81 0.00
CA SER A 382 12.98 -15.55 1.27
C SER A 382 12.56 -16.99 1.02
N THR A 383 11.48 -17.24 0.29
CA THR A 383 11.05 -18.60 -0.03
C THR A 383 12.12 -19.35 -0.85
N PHE A 384 12.81 -18.70 -1.78
CA PHE A 384 13.90 -19.31 -2.51
C PHE A 384 15.12 -19.62 -1.63
N THR A 385 15.51 -18.72 -0.74
CA THR A 385 16.74 -18.85 0.09
C THR A 385 16.52 -19.74 1.31
N ASP A 386 15.35 -19.66 1.93
CA ASP A 386 15.05 -20.30 3.20
C ASP A 386 14.33 -21.65 3.02
N GLU A 387 13.62 -21.84 1.90
CA GLU A 387 12.83 -23.04 1.65
C GLU A 387 13.42 -23.87 0.50
N PHE A 388 13.66 -23.26 -0.68
CA PHE A 388 14.16 -24.01 -1.85
C PHE A 388 15.67 -24.30 -1.84
N LEU A 389 16.51 -23.35 -1.46
CA LEU A 389 17.98 -23.50 -1.49
C LEU A 389 18.51 -24.57 -0.51
N PRO A 390 17.92 -24.77 0.69
CA PRO A 390 18.33 -25.83 1.60
C PRO A 390 17.90 -27.23 1.17
N CYS A 391 17.04 -27.37 0.16
CA CYS A 391 16.63 -28.68 -0.35
C CYS A 391 17.86 -29.45 -0.83
N THR A 392 18.11 -30.61 -0.22
CA THR A 392 19.22 -31.52 -0.54
C THR A 392 18.79 -32.69 -1.41
N SER A 393 17.48 -32.84 -1.67
CA SER A 393 16.92 -33.90 -2.48
C SER A 393 15.71 -33.45 -3.31
N PHE A 394 15.38 -34.21 -4.35
CA PHE A 394 14.19 -33.97 -5.16
C PHE A 394 12.88 -34.17 -4.38
N SER A 395 12.88 -35.09 -3.41
CA SER A 395 11.76 -35.29 -2.48
C SER A 395 11.52 -34.08 -1.57
N GLU A 396 12.58 -33.45 -1.03
CA GLU A 396 12.46 -32.21 -0.24
C GLU A 396 11.98 -31.04 -1.11
N PHE A 397 12.44 -30.94 -2.37
CA PHE A 397 11.93 -29.96 -3.31
C PHE A 397 10.42 -30.16 -3.58
N CYS A 398 9.96 -31.39 -3.78
CA CYS A 398 8.54 -31.70 -3.99
C CYS A 398 7.68 -31.38 -2.76
N ASP A 399 8.23 -31.48 -1.54
CA ASP A 399 7.56 -31.05 -0.31
C ASP A 399 7.35 -29.53 -0.29
N VAL A 400 8.46 -28.79 -0.42
CA VAL A 400 8.46 -27.32 -0.40
C VAL A 400 7.62 -26.74 -1.54
N ALA A 401 7.63 -27.37 -2.71
CA ALA A 401 6.84 -26.96 -3.86
C ALA A 401 5.36 -27.37 -3.78
N GLY A 402 4.95 -28.15 -2.76
CA GLY A 402 3.57 -28.64 -2.62
C GLY A 402 3.16 -29.63 -3.72
N LEU A 403 4.10 -30.41 -4.24
CA LEU A 403 3.91 -31.28 -5.41
C LEU A 403 3.52 -32.72 -5.06
N TYR A 404 3.41 -33.08 -3.77
CA TYR A 404 3.07 -34.47 -3.37
C TYR A 404 1.68 -34.94 -3.82
N GLU A 405 0.74 -34.02 -4.08
CA GLU A 405 -0.57 -34.38 -4.67
C GLU A 405 -0.45 -34.83 -6.14
N SER A 406 0.62 -34.41 -6.83
CA SER A 406 0.86 -34.71 -8.25
C SER A 406 2.01 -35.70 -8.48
N ILE A 407 2.94 -35.80 -7.52
CA ILE A 407 4.12 -36.67 -7.54
C ILE A 407 4.16 -37.40 -6.20
N GLU A 408 3.39 -38.49 -6.09
CA GLU A 408 3.25 -39.25 -4.84
C GLU A 408 4.60 -39.86 -4.39
N ASN A 409 5.44 -40.28 -5.34
CA ASN A 409 6.77 -40.82 -5.09
C ASN A 409 7.84 -40.07 -5.92
N PRO A 410 8.43 -38.99 -5.38
CA PRO A 410 9.42 -38.17 -6.11
C PRO A 410 10.64 -38.95 -6.60
N ASP A 411 11.16 -39.88 -5.82
CA ASP A 411 12.36 -40.65 -6.18
C ASP A 411 12.07 -41.61 -7.35
N GLU A 412 10.92 -42.26 -7.34
CA GLU A 412 10.48 -43.13 -8.44
C GLU A 412 10.20 -42.33 -9.70
N PHE A 413 9.50 -41.20 -9.59
CA PHE A 413 9.22 -40.28 -10.68
C PHE A 413 10.50 -39.81 -11.39
N LEU A 414 11.52 -39.39 -10.62
CA LEU A 414 12.79 -38.94 -11.17
C LEU A 414 13.53 -40.08 -11.88
N ASN A 415 13.51 -41.29 -11.32
CA ASN A 415 14.13 -42.45 -11.94
C ASN A 415 13.45 -42.85 -13.25
N GLU A 416 12.12 -42.88 -13.30
CA GLU A 416 11.37 -43.17 -14.54
C GLU A 416 11.63 -42.13 -15.61
N LEU A 417 11.64 -40.84 -15.25
CA LEU A 417 11.98 -39.76 -16.16
C LEU A 417 13.36 -39.98 -16.77
N LEU A 418 14.39 -40.20 -15.94
CA LEU A 418 15.76 -40.39 -16.42
C LEU A 418 15.90 -41.64 -17.32
N ASN A 419 15.19 -42.73 -17.00
CA ASN A 419 15.19 -43.94 -17.80
C ASN A 419 14.43 -43.81 -19.12
N SER A 420 13.49 -42.87 -19.22
CA SER A 420 12.76 -42.56 -20.45
C SER A 420 13.58 -41.72 -21.44
N LEU A 421 14.72 -41.15 -21.00
CA LEU A 421 15.56 -40.32 -21.85
C LEU A 421 16.39 -41.18 -22.81
N PRO A 422 16.59 -40.75 -24.08
CA PRO A 422 17.34 -41.52 -25.05
C PRO A 422 18.79 -41.75 -24.61
N SER A 423 19.24 -43.01 -24.63
CA SER A 423 20.66 -43.34 -24.47
C SER A 423 21.34 -43.44 -25.83
N PRO A 424 22.64 -43.12 -25.96
CA PRO A 424 23.38 -43.17 -27.23
C PRO A 424 23.56 -44.59 -27.82
N SER A 425 22.81 -45.59 -27.33
CA SER A 425 22.82 -46.97 -27.83
C SER A 425 21.49 -47.44 -28.44
N SER A 426 20.43 -46.61 -28.46
CA SER A 426 19.11 -47.05 -28.95
C SER A 426 18.73 -46.59 -30.37
N SER A 427 19.68 -46.09 -31.16
CA SER A 427 19.43 -45.69 -32.56
C SER A 427 20.34 -46.38 -33.57
N SER A 428 20.49 -47.70 -33.46
CA SER A 428 21.08 -48.52 -34.53
C SER A 428 20.57 -49.96 -34.52
N SER A 429 19.31 -50.18 -34.91
CA SER A 429 18.89 -51.42 -35.57
C SER A 429 17.39 -51.42 -35.88
N SER A 430 17.02 -51.07 -37.10
CA SER A 430 16.13 -51.87 -37.97
C SER A 430 15.73 -51.02 -39.18
N GLY A 431 16.49 -51.19 -40.26
CA GLY A 431 15.93 -51.12 -41.61
C GLY A 431 15.20 -52.41 -41.95
#